data_AF-A0A845M7L1-F1
#
_entry.id   AF-A0A845M7L1-F1
#
_cell.length_a   1.000
_cell.length_b   1.000
_cell.length_c   1.000
_cell.angle_alpha   90.00
_cell.angle_beta   90.00
_cell.angle_gamma   90.00
#
_symmetry.space_group_name_H-M   'P 1'
#
loop_
_entity.id
_entity.type
_entity.pdbx_description
1 polymer ?
#
loop_
_entity_poly.entity_id
_entity_poly.type
_entity_poly.pdbx_seq_one_letter_code
_entity_poly.pdbx_strand_id
1 'polypeptide(L)' 'MTDTDWELLERQGAREVWAKVGQTSDGAKTVQYKGKEHVEMPGERSKVDEVKVFDTETEALAWLNAGVG' A
#
# COMPACT_ATOMS: atom_id res chain seq x y z
N MET A 1 0.20 -8.25 -12.56
CA MET A 1 0.09 -6.80 -12.80
C MET A 1 1.32 -6.16 -12.20
N THR A 2 2.17 -5.54 -13.01
CA THR A 2 3.32 -4.81 -12.49
C THR A 2 2.82 -3.55 -11.80
N ASP A 3 3.11 -3.41 -10.52
CA ASP A 3 2.77 -2.24 -9.68
C ASP A 3 3.63 -1.01 -10.08
N THR A 4 3.98 -0.86 -11.37
CA THR A 4 5.07 0.01 -11.87
C THR A 4 4.86 1.50 -11.55
N ASP A 5 3.62 1.92 -11.31
CA ASP A 5 3.29 3.30 -10.95
C ASP A 5 3.15 3.54 -9.44
N TRP A 6 3.37 2.51 -8.63
CA TRP A 6 3.26 2.58 -7.18
C TRP A 6 4.64 2.47 -6.55
N GLU A 7 4.97 3.43 -5.71
CA GLU A 7 6.20 3.47 -4.94
C GLU A 7 5.91 2.93 -3.53
N LEU A 8 6.74 1.99 -3.06
CA LEU A 8 6.65 1.49 -1.69
C LEU A 8 7.06 2.63 -0.75
N LEU A 9 6.15 3.07 0.12
CA LEU A 9 6.44 4.04 1.16
C LEU A 9 7.08 3.36 2.36
N GLU A 10 6.41 2.33 2.89
CA GLU A 10 6.85 1.67 4.11
C GLU A 10 6.37 0.22 4.18
N ARG A 11 7.14 -0.63 4.86
CA ARG A 11 6.81 -2.04 5.08
C ARG A 11 7.06 -2.40 6.54
N GLN A 12 6.09 -3.06 7.16
CA GLN A 12 6.18 -3.59 8.52
C GLN A 12 5.65 -5.03 8.53
N GLY A 13 6.56 -5.99 8.69
CA GLY A 13 6.26 -7.43 8.66
C GLY A 13 5.58 -7.87 7.36
N ALA A 14 4.34 -8.34 7.49
CA ALA A 14 3.45 -8.78 6.42
C ALA A 14 2.74 -7.63 5.70
N ARG A 15 2.74 -6.41 6.24
CA ARG A 15 2.02 -5.27 5.67
C ARG A 15 2.95 -4.31 4.95
N GLU A 16 2.46 -3.74 3.86
CA GLU A 16 3.15 -2.73 3.04
C GLU A 16 2.20 -1.59 2.73
N VAL A 17 2.70 -0.35 2.75
CA VAL A 17 2.00 0.83 2.26
C VAL A 17 2.71 1.35 1.03
N TRP A 18 1.93 1.63 -0.01
CA TRP A 18 2.37 2.09 -1.31
C TRP A 18 1.67 3.41 -1.64
N ALA A 19 2.35 4.30 -2.35
CA ALA A 19 1.79 5.53 -2.87
C ALA A 19 1.91 5.59 -4.39
N LYS A 20 0.92 6.21 -5.04
CA LYS A 20 0.96 6.55 -6.46
C LYS A 20 0.69 8.03 -6.61
N VAL A 21 1.66 8.74 -7.18
CA VAL A 21 1.48 10.13 -7.57
C VAL A 21 0.82 10.15 -8.95
N GLY A 22 -0.35 10.77 -9.01
CA GLY A 22 -1.09 11.05 -10.22
C GLY A 22 -1.15 12.54 -10.51
N GLN A 23 -1.62 12.88 -11.70
CA GLN A 23 -1.97 14.24 -12.07
C GLN A 23 -3.39 14.23 -12.62
N THR A 24 -4.25 15.08 -12.07
CA THR A 24 -5.60 15.28 -12.60
C THR A 24 -5.54 16.06 -13.90
N SER A 25 -6.61 16.00 -14.70
CA SER A 25 -6.74 16.77 -15.94
C SER A 25 -6.57 18.28 -15.74
N ASP A 26 -6.85 18.79 -14.54
CA ASP A 26 -6.68 20.21 -14.17
C ASP A 26 -5.24 20.58 -13.77
N GLY A 27 -4.28 19.66 -13.91
CA GLY A 27 -2.88 19.88 -13.54
C GLY A 27 -2.58 19.75 -12.05
N ALA A 28 -3.58 19.54 -11.19
CA ALA A 28 -3.36 19.26 -9.78
C ALA A 28 -2.70 17.89 -9.58
N LYS A 29 -1.72 17.84 -8.66
CA LYS A 29 -1.13 16.57 -8.23
C LYS A 29 -2.09 15.88 -7.28
N THR A 30 -2.32 14.60 -7.50
CA THR A 30 -3.05 13.74 -6.57
C THR A 30 -2.11 12.66 -6.08
N VAL A 31 -2.29 12.25 -4.83
CA VAL A 31 -1.57 11.10 -4.28
C VAL A 31 -2.62 10.12 -3.80
N GLN A 32 -2.50 8.88 -4.25
CA GLN A 32 -3.32 7.77 -3.78
C GLN A 32 -2.46 6.86 -2.93
N TYR A 33 -3.02 6.35 -1.84
CA TYR A 33 -2.31 5.46 -0.93
C TYR A 33 -3.02 4.10 -0.93
N LYS A 34 -2.25 3.02 -0.85
CA LYS A 34 -2.81 1.68 -0.63
C LYS A 34 -1.97 0.86 0.33
N GLY A 35 -2.65 0.11 1.19
CA GLY A 35 -2.08 -0.93 2.03
C GLY A 35 -2.23 -2.29 1.36
N LYS A 36 -1.21 -3.13 1.47
CA LYS A 36 -1.21 -4.54 1.09
C LYS A 36 -0.79 -5.38 2.28
N GLU A 37 -1.63 -6.32 2.69
CA GLU A 37 -1.25 -7.34 3.68
C GLU A 37 -0.91 -8.63 2.95
N HIS A 38 0.24 -9.22 3.28
CA HIS A 38 0.74 -10.45 2.71
C HIS A 38 0.68 -11.56 3.74
N VAL A 39 0.13 -12.72 3.35
CA VAL A 39 0.16 -13.92 4.18
C VAL A 39 1.22 -14.88 3.65
N GLU A 40 2.03 -15.41 4.56
CA GLU A 40 2.97 -16.47 4.24
C GLU A 40 2.19 -17.77 4.07
N MET A 41 2.24 -18.34 2.87
CA MET A 41 1.68 -19.66 2.60
C MET A 41 2.81 -20.69 2.56
N PRO A 42 2.69 -21.84 3.25
CA PRO A 42 3.70 -22.87 3.19
C PRO A 42 3.85 -23.39 1.75
N GLY A 43 5.02 -23.12 1.15
CA GLY A 43 5.38 -23.58 -0.20
C GLY A 43 5.26 -22.54 -1.32
N GLU A 44 4.77 -21.32 -1.05
CA GLU A 44 4.62 -20.27 -2.06
C GLU A 44 5.23 -18.92 -1.61
N ARG A 45 5.66 -18.10 -2.58
CA ARG A 45 6.09 -16.72 -2.31
C ARG A 45 4.84 -15.91 -1.97
N SER A 46 4.77 -15.43 -0.73
CA SER A 46 3.75 -14.54 -0.12
C SER A 46 2.63 -14.05 -1.06
N LYS A 47 1.38 -14.36 -0.70
CA LYS A 47 0.19 -13.87 -1.42
C LYS A 47 -0.34 -12.61 -0.73
N VAL A 48 -0.71 -11.60 -1.51
CA VAL A 48 -1.48 -10.46 -0.99
C VAL A 48 -2.88 -10.94 -0.63
N ASP A 49 -3.24 -10.84 0.65
CA ASP A 49 -4.52 -11.24 1.22
C ASP A 49 -5.53 -10.09 1.20
N GLU A 50 -5.10 -8.92 1.68
CA GLU A 50 -5.92 -7.71 1.73
C GLU A 50 -5.26 -6.55 0.97
N VAL A 51 -6.06 -5.81 0.20
CA VAL A 51 -5.68 -4.52 -0.38
C VAL A 51 -6.67 -3.46 0.07
N LYS A 52 -6.18 -2.39 0.69
CA LYS A 52 -7.00 -1.27 1.16
C LYS A 52 -6.50 0.04 0.56
N VAL A 53 -7.41 0.92 0.13
CA VAL A 53 -7.06 2.24 -0.42
C VAL A 53 -7.36 3.30 0.64
N PHE A 54 -6.51 4.32 0.72
CA PHE A 54 -6.63 5.41 1.67
C PHE A 54 -6.51 6.76 0.94
N ASP A 55 -7.25 7.74 1.46
CA ASP A 55 -7.24 9.11 0.93
C ASP A 55 -6.03 9.90 1.44
N THR A 56 -5.49 9.53 2.60
CA THR A 56 -4.34 10.21 3.22
C THR A 56 -3.21 9.24 3.61
N GLU A 57 -1.98 9.77 3.63
CA GLU A 57 -0.79 9.04 4.09
C GLU A 57 -0.94 8.59 5.54
N THR A 58 -1.48 9.46 6.39
CA THR A 58 -1.64 9.21 7.83
C THR A 58 -2.55 8.01 8.08
N GLU A 59 -3.64 7.86 7.34
CA GLU A 59 -4.54 6.71 7.46
C GLU A 59 -3.87 5.41 7.00
N ALA A 60 -3.12 5.48 5.90
CA ALA A 60 -2.38 4.32 5.39
C ALA A 60 -1.32 3.84 6.38
N LEU A 61 -0.53 4.77 6.92
CA LEU A 61 0.47 4.48 7.95
C LEU A 61 -0.18 4.04 9.27
N ALA A 62 -1.32 4.59 9.66
CA ALA A 62 -2.05 4.14 10.84
C ALA A 62 -2.49 2.67 10.69
N TRP A 63 -2.98 2.27 9.51
CA TRP A 63 -3.31 0.88 9.21
C TRP A 63 -2.09 -0.05 9.21
N LEU A 64 -0.95 0.43 8.70
CA LEU A 64 0.33 -0.30 8.75
C LEU A 64 0.73 -0.59 10.19
N ASN A 65 0.76 0.45 11.03
CA ASN A 65 1.14 0.35 12.44
C ASN A 65 0.14 -0.47 13.27
N ALA A 66 -1.16 -0.43 12.94
CA ALA A 66 -2.17 -1.25 13.61
C ALA A 66 -1.98 -2.77 13.40
N GLY A 67 -1.15 -3.17 12.42
CA GLY A 67 -0.79 -4.58 12.18
C GLY A 67 0.43 -5.05 12.95
N VAL A 68 1.10 -4.14 13.68
CA VAL A 68 2.23 -4.45 14.54
C VAL A 68 1.72 -4.59 15.97
N GLY A 69 1.19 -5.78 16.29
CA GLY A 69 0.72 -6.17 17.61
C GLY A 69 1.13 -7.61 17.92
#